data_AF-A0AA38TY22-F1
#
_entry.id   AF-A0AA38TY22-F1
#
_cell.length_a   1.000
_cell.length_b   1.000
_cell.length_c   1.000
_cell.angle_alpha   90.00
_cell.angle_beta   90.00
_cell.angle_gamma   90.00
#
_symmetry.space_group_name_H-M   'P 1'
#
loop_
_entity.id
_entity.type
_entity.pdbx_description
1 polymer ?
#
loop_
_entity_poly.entity_id
_entity_poly.type
_entity_poly.pdbx_seq_one_letter_code
_entity_poly.pdbx_strand_id
1 'polypeptide(L)'
;MHHLRSLLPAIFIAAAVLRSPPPVSAKSLSLRSSSFSVALETLQKHINYDFQNVGLLRRAMTHSSYSEENNKAFGILGENVIETAVSLRLLAKDVDISSKDLTDRVSEVSKVETSCAVDGMRLGLQNVVRVSPKTNSSTSSVVCGAFRAIFGAVALDTGKSDDAGNVFLAVHGGAGGALSMFKSYPRQGGSPAMARGRSQLQGGLVGASKLGRKPTVIQKKKNSTMLDVTKLLFESSLLPNPSI
;
A
#
# COMPACT_ATOMS: atom_id res chain seq x y z
N MET A 1 -7.28 85.78 3.57
CA MET A 1 -6.44 85.52 2.39
C MET A 1 -5.09 84.99 2.88
N HIS A 2 -4.71 83.82 2.37
CA HIS A 2 -3.38 83.19 2.37
C HIS A 2 -2.44 83.34 3.58
N HIS A 3 -2.27 82.26 4.36
CA HIS A 3 -0.92 81.84 4.75
C HIS A 3 -0.76 80.33 4.61
N LEU A 4 0.24 80.01 3.79
CA LEU A 4 0.75 78.73 3.33
C LEU A 4 2.03 78.42 4.14
N ARG A 5 2.40 77.13 4.19
CA ARG A 5 3.66 76.49 4.69
C ARG A 5 3.54 76.00 6.14
N SER A 6 3.74 74.71 6.47
CA SER A 6 4.98 73.91 6.29
C SER A 6 4.68 72.40 6.49
N LEU A 7 4.90 71.53 5.48
CA LEU A 7 5.94 70.47 5.37
C LEU A 7 5.90 69.37 6.45
N LEU A 8 5.24 68.22 6.22
CA LEU A 8 5.68 66.94 5.58
C LEU A 8 6.10 65.84 6.61
N PRO A 9 5.76 64.55 6.37
CA PRO A 9 5.93 63.44 7.31
C PRO A 9 7.29 62.72 7.18
N ALA A 10 7.82 62.22 8.29
CA ALA A 10 9.00 61.35 8.29
C ALA A 10 8.62 59.93 7.83
N ILE A 11 8.96 59.62 6.57
CA ILE A 11 8.88 58.27 6.01
C ILE A 11 10.20 57.55 6.35
N PHE A 12 10.14 56.57 7.25
CA PHE A 12 11.23 55.62 7.46
C PHE A 12 11.19 54.55 6.36
N ILE A 13 12.06 54.65 5.35
CA ILE A 13 12.30 53.56 4.38
C ILE A 13 13.35 52.63 4.98
N ALA A 14 12.92 51.44 5.42
CA ALA A 14 13.82 50.35 5.78
C ALA A 14 14.37 49.71 4.50
N ALA A 15 15.67 49.89 4.24
CA ALA A 15 16.38 49.20 3.16
C ALA A 15 16.66 47.75 3.59
N ALA A 16 15.82 46.81 3.15
CA ALA A 16 16.10 45.38 3.24
C ALA A 16 17.14 45.02 2.17
N VAL A 17 18.37 44.75 2.61
CA VAL A 17 19.44 44.22 1.74
C VAL A 17 19.06 42.79 1.32
N LEU A 18 18.56 42.66 0.09
CA LEU A 18 18.40 41.41 -0.63
C LEU A 18 19.77 40.77 -0.84
N ARG A 19 20.20 39.93 0.10
CA ARG A 19 21.36 39.06 -0.04
C ARG A 19 20.94 37.90 -0.95
N SER A 20 21.33 37.95 -2.22
CA SER A 20 21.09 36.86 -3.16
C SER A 20 21.74 35.57 -2.64
N PRO A 21 21.04 34.41 -2.70
CA PRO A 21 21.66 33.13 -2.35
C PRO A 21 22.79 32.82 -3.33
N PRO A 22 23.89 32.19 -2.87
CA PRO A 22 25.00 31.85 -3.75
C PRO A 22 24.53 30.95 -4.90
N PRO A 23 25.04 31.13 -6.12
CA PRO A 23 24.66 30.30 -7.26
C PRO A 23 25.09 28.86 -7.00
N VAL A 24 24.11 27.98 -6.80
CA VAL A 24 24.35 26.54 -6.72
C VAL A 24 24.84 26.08 -8.10
N SER A 25 26.10 25.64 -8.19
CA SER A 25 26.75 25.27 -9.45
C SER A 25 25.94 24.23 -10.25
N ALA A 26 25.50 24.60 -11.45
CA ALA A 26 24.70 23.76 -12.35
C ALA A 26 25.34 22.40 -12.66
N LYS A 27 26.69 22.31 -12.59
CA LYS A 27 27.45 21.07 -12.80
C LYS A 27 27.24 20.06 -11.66
N SER A 28 27.07 20.53 -10.42
CA SER A 28 26.75 19.69 -9.25
C SER A 28 25.33 19.14 -9.31
N LEU A 29 24.38 19.95 -9.78
CA LEU A 29 22.99 19.52 -9.99
C LEU A 29 22.87 18.44 -11.09
N SER A 30 23.61 18.60 -12.19
CA SER A 30 23.64 17.62 -13.29
C SER A 30 24.28 16.27 -12.87
N LEU A 31 25.36 16.30 -12.10
CA LEU A 31 26.01 15.08 -11.60
C LEU A 31 25.15 14.33 -10.56
N ARG A 32 24.40 15.07 -9.74
CA ARG A 32 23.47 14.48 -8.76
C ARG A 32 22.22 13.91 -9.42
N SER A 33 21.71 14.53 -10.49
CA SER A 33 20.58 13.99 -11.22
C SER A 33 20.96 12.72 -11.98
N SER A 34 22.16 12.66 -12.56
CA SER A 34 22.65 11.45 -13.23
C SER A 34 22.87 10.28 -12.26
N SER A 35 23.48 10.53 -11.08
CA SER A 35 23.69 9.46 -10.10
C SER A 35 22.38 8.93 -9.52
N PHE A 36 21.41 9.82 -9.29
CA PHE A 36 20.09 9.42 -8.80
C PHE A 36 19.32 8.60 -9.83
N SER A 37 19.33 8.96 -11.11
CA SER A 37 18.69 8.14 -12.17
C SER A 37 19.28 6.73 -12.24
N VAL A 38 20.61 6.58 -12.16
CA VAL A 38 21.27 5.26 -12.14
C VAL A 38 20.86 4.44 -10.90
N ALA A 39 20.72 5.09 -9.74
CA ALA A 39 20.23 4.44 -8.54
C ALA A 39 18.78 3.94 -8.69
N LEU A 40 17.91 4.73 -9.36
CA LEU A 40 16.54 4.31 -9.65
C LEU A 40 16.48 3.14 -10.65
N GLU A 41 17.33 3.13 -11.69
CA GLU A 41 17.46 1.99 -12.61
C GLU A 41 17.91 0.71 -11.89
N THR A 42 18.85 0.85 -10.95
CA THR A 42 19.32 -0.28 -10.13
C THR A 42 18.21 -0.79 -9.21
N LEU A 43 17.44 0.13 -8.61
CA LEU A 43 16.32 -0.22 -7.74
C LEU A 43 15.24 -0.99 -8.50
N GLN A 44 14.88 -0.59 -9.73
CA GLN A 44 13.93 -1.31 -10.60
C GLN A 44 14.34 -2.78 -10.82
N LYS A 45 15.63 -3.02 -11.05
CA LYS A 45 16.19 -4.38 -11.18
C LYS A 45 16.08 -5.17 -9.88
N HIS A 46 16.35 -4.54 -8.73
CA HIS A 46 16.26 -5.21 -7.42
C HIS A 46 14.83 -5.59 -7.04
N ILE A 47 13.83 -4.80 -7.43
CA ILE A 47 12.41 -5.11 -7.20
C ILE A 47 11.79 -5.93 -8.35
N ASN A 48 12.55 -6.19 -9.41
CA ASN A 48 12.11 -6.87 -10.62
C ASN A 48 10.82 -6.27 -11.22
N TYR A 49 10.79 -4.93 -11.32
CA TYR A 49 9.68 -4.17 -11.90
C TYR A 49 10.21 -2.95 -12.66
N ASP A 50 9.85 -2.86 -13.94
CA ASP A 50 10.18 -1.73 -14.81
C ASP A 50 9.01 -0.75 -14.86
N PHE A 51 9.23 0.47 -14.33
CA PHE A 51 8.22 1.53 -14.30
C PHE A 51 8.00 2.10 -15.70
N GLN A 52 6.73 2.22 -16.09
CA GLN A 52 6.34 2.97 -17.28
C GLN A 52 6.53 4.48 -17.05
N ASN A 53 6.18 4.94 -15.85
CA ASN A 53 6.43 6.29 -15.39
C ASN A 53 7.44 6.32 -14.24
N VAL A 54 8.72 6.44 -14.58
CA VAL A 54 9.83 6.57 -13.61
C VAL A 54 9.66 7.78 -12.67
N GLY A 55 8.84 8.77 -13.04
CA GLY A 55 8.46 9.89 -12.16
C GLY A 55 7.77 9.44 -10.86
N LEU A 56 6.98 8.35 -10.91
CA LEU A 56 6.34 7.76 -9.73
C LEU A 56 7.37 7.16 -8.78
N LEU A 57 8.34 6.41 -9.31
CA LEU A 57 9.43 5.86 -8.50
C LEU A 57 10.32 6.97 -7.89
N ARG A 58 10.62 8.01 -8.68
CA ARG A 58 11.32 9.21 -8.19
C ARG A 58 10.60 9.85 -7.01
N ARG A 59 9.27 9.97 -7.09
CA ARG A 59 8.46 10.52 -6.00
C ARG A 59 8.43 9.60 -4.79
N ALA A 60 8.31 8.29 -4.98
CA ALA A 60 8.41 7.31 -3.91
C ALA A 60 9.73 7.40 -3.13
N MET A 61 10.84 7.69 -3.82
CA MET A 61 12.17 7.90 -3.23
C MET A 61 12.42 9.34 -2.76
N THR A 62 11.38 10.15 -2.57
CA THR A 62 11.51 11.54 -2.07
C THR A 62 10.74 11.70 -0.76
N HIS A 63 11.45 11.90 0.35
CA HIS A 63 10.86 12.11 1.67
C HIS A 63 10.27 13.52 1.81
N SER A 64 9.29 13.71 2.69
CA SER A 64 8.65 15.03 2.89
C SER A 64 9.58 16.12 3.42
N SER A 65 10.72 15.74 4.04
CA SER A 65 11.73 16.75 4.40
C SER A 65 12.49 17.29 3.20
N TYR A 66 12.50 16.56 2.07
CA TYR A 66 13.19 16.96 0.85
C TYR A 66 12.34 17.86 -0.06
N SER A 67 11.04 17.58 -0.18
CA SER A 67 10.12 18.27 -1.11
C SER A 67 8.66 18.16 -0.65
N GLU A 68 7.82 19.12 -1.05
CA GLU A 68 6.36 19.02 -0.95
C GLU A 68 5.80 17.92 -1.87
N GLU A 69 6.43 17.73 -3.02
CA GLU A 69 6.18 16.57 -3.87
C GLU A 69 6.94 15.35 -3.34
N ASN A 70 6.29 14.62 -2.42
CA ASN A 70 6.92 13.53 -1.68
C ASN A 70 6.09 12.24 -1.67
N ASN A 71 6.65 11.27 -0.94
CA ASN A 71 6.19 9.91 -0.84
C ASN A 71 5.11 9.63 0.22
N LYS A 72 4.64 10.62 1.00
CA LYS A 72 3.67 10.35 2.08
C LYS A 72 2.38 9.70 1.58
N ALA A 73 1.76 10.28 0.56
CA ALA A 73 0.52 9.74 -0.01
C ALA A 73 0.74 8.34 -0.64
N PHE A 74 1.91 8.13 -1.25
CA PHE A 74 2.29 6.86 -1.84
C PHE A 74 2.51 5.79 -0.77
N GLY A 75 3.09 6.18 0.37
CA GLY A 75 3.31 5.31 1.52
C GLY A 75 1.99 4.82 2.13
N ILE A 76 0.97 5.68 2.23
CA ILE A 76 -0.37 5.30 2.71
C ILE A 76 -1.00 4.27 1.76
N LEU A 77 -1.00 4.55 0.44
CA LEU A 77 -1.51 3.59 -0.54
C LEU A 77 -0.74 2.26 -0.49
N GLY A 78 0.59 2.35 -0.41
CA GLY A 78 1.46 1.18 -0.36
C GLY A 78 1.26 0.32 0.88
N GLU A 79 1.03 0.93 2.05
CA GLU A 79 0.68 0.20 3.28
C GLU A 79 -0.61 -0.60 3.09
N ASN A 80 -1.67 0.03 2.57
CA ASN A 80 -2.93 -0.65 2.30
C ASN A 80 -2.77 -1.80 1.29
N VAL A 81 -1.97 -1.61 0.24
CA VAL A 81 -1.65 -2.65 -0.74
C VAL A 81 -0.94 -3.83 -0.08
N ILE A 82 0.07 -3.57 0.75
CA ILE A 82 0.83 -4.60 1.46
C ILE A 82 -0.08 -5.42 2.37
N GLU A 83 -0.87 -4.74 3.22
CA GLU A 83 -1.77 -5.40 4.16
C GLU A 83 -2.84 -6.23 3.43
N THR A 84 -3.37 -5.71 2.33
CA THR A 84 -4.33 -6.42 1.49
C THR A 84 -3.71 -7.65 0.85
N ALA A 85 -2.51 -7.54 0.26
CA ALA A 85 -1.82 -8.65 -0.39
C ALA A 85 -1.49 -9.78 0.60
N VAL A 86 -1.04 -9.43 1.80
CA VAL A 86 -0.77 -10.40 2.88
C VAL A 86 -2.07 -11.06 3.33
N SER A 87 -3.12 -10.27 3.58
CA SER A 87 -4.43 -10.79 4.00
C SER A 87 -5.00 -11.77 2.97
N LEU A 88 -4.99 -11.38 1.70
CA LEU A 88 -5.46 -12.20 0.58
C LEU A 88 -4.67 -13.51 0.49
N ARG A 89 -3.33 -13.46 0.62
CA ARG A 89 -2.48 -14.66 0.60
C ARG A 89 -2.77 -15.60 1.78
N LEU A 90 -3.02 -15.06 2.96
CA LEU A 90 -3.33 -15.85 4.15
C LEU A 90 -4.69 -16.54 4.02
N LEU A 91 -5.73 -15.81 3.61
CA LEU A 91 -7.08 -16.33 3.41
C LEU A 91 -7.18 -17.33 2.24
N ALA A 92 -6.42 -17.09 1.17
CA ALA A 92 -6.35 -18.03 0.04
C ALA A 92 -5.72 -19.38 0.44
N LYS A 93 -4.87 -19.39 1.48
CA LYS A 93 -4.23 -20.60 2.02
C LYS A 93 -5.08 -21.28 3.09
N ASP A 94 -5.76 -20.50 3.92
CA ASP A 94 -6.59 -20.97 5.03
C ASP A 94 -7.78 -20.02 5.20
N VAL A 95 -8.93 -20.41 4.63
CA VAL A 95 -10.16 -19.61 4.70
C VAL A 95 -10.76 -19.59 6.10
N ASP A 96 -10.37 -20.56 6.95
CA ASP A 96 -10.86 -20.71 8.32
C ASP A 96 -9.92 -20.06 9.36
N ILE A 97 -8.91 -19.29 8.92
CA ILE A 97 -8.02 -18.52 9.81
C ILE A 97 -8.86 -17.61 10.72
N SER A 98 -8.52 -17.56 12.01
CA SER A 98 -9.22 -16.67 12.93
C SER A 98 -8.96 -15.21 12.60
N SER A 99 -9.95 -14.33 12.82
CA SER A 99 -9.78 -12.88 12.60
C SER A 99 -8.62 -12.30 13.41
N LYS A 100 -8.41 -12.81 14.64
CA LYS A 100 -7.28 -12.47 15.50
C LYS A 100 -5.95 -12.86 14.84
N ASP A 101 -5.79 -14.11 14.41
CA ASP A 101 -4.52 -14.56 13.82
C ASP A 101 -4.22 -13.88 12.49
N LEU A 102 -5.25 -13.59 11.68
CA LEU A 102 -5.12 -12.81 10.46
C LEU A 102 -4.59 -11.40 10.79
N THR A 103 -5.22 -10.70 11.73
CA THR A 103 -4.85 -9.35 12.14
C THR A 103 -3.43 -9.30 12.72
N ASP A 104 -3.09 -10.27 13.59
CA ASP A 104 -1.76 -10.38 14.19
C ASP A 104 -0.68 -10.53 13.11
N ARG A 105 -0.90 -11.40 12.11
CA ARG A 105 0.06 -11.62 11.01
C ARG A 105 0.17 -10.44 10.06
N VAL A 106 -0.95 -9.80 9.72
CA VAL A 106 -0.94 -8.60 8.86
C VAL A 106 -0.17 -7.48 9.54
N SER A 107 -0.45 -7.23 10.83
CA SER A 107 0.24 -6.20 11.59
C SER A 107 1.74 -6.46 11.74
N GLU A 108 2.18 -7.72 11.82
CA GLU A 108 3.62 -8.03 11.86
C GLU A 108 4.33 -7.59 10.58
N VAL A 109 3.72 -7.83 9.41
CA VAL A 109 4.33 -7.46 8.13
C VAL A 109 4.35 -5.95 7.94
N SER A 110 3.37 -5.22 8.49
CA SER A 110 3.36 -3.75 8.42
C SER A 110 4.21 -3.08 9.51
N LYS A 111 4.74 -3.80 10.51
CA LYS A 111 5.59 -3.20 11.56
C LYS A 111 6.84 -2.52 10.99
N VAL A 112 7.03 -1.28 11.46
CA VAL A 112 8.11 -0.39 11.01
C VAL A 112 9.49 -1.01 11.21
N GLU A 113 9.83 -1.34 12.46
CA GLU A 113 11.19 -1.74 12.84
C GLU A 113 11.55 -3.16 12.44
N THR A 114 10.59 -4.09 12.45
CA THR A 114 10.86 -5.54 12.32
C THR A 114 10.64 -6.08 10.92
N SER A 115 9.91 -5.37 10.06
CA SER A 115 9.54 -5.85 8.72
C SER A 115 9.93 -4.84 7.63
N CYS A 116 9.16 -3.76 7.43
CA CYS A 116 9.37 -2.88 6.27
C CYS A 116 10.71 -2.13 6.29
N ALA A 117 11.21 -1.70 7.46
CA ALA A 117 12.53 -1.08 7.53
C ALA A 117 13.64 -2.10 7.22
N VAL A 118 13.51 -3.34 7.70
CA VAL A 118 14.48 -4.41 7.42
C VAL A 118 14.56 -4.69 5.91
N ASP A 119 13.41 -4.83 5.25
CA ASP A 119 13.37 -5.02 3.80
C ASP A 119 13.88 -3.81 3.03
N GLY A 120 13.52 -2.60 3.45
CA GLY A 120 14.03 -1.39 2.85
C GLY A 120 15.55 -1.25 3.00
N MET A 121 16.11 -1.60 4.17
CA MET A 121 17.56 -1.62 4.39
C MET A 121 18.25 -2.67 3.52
N ARG A 122 17.64 -3.85 3.36
CA ARG A 122 18.14 -4.93 2.48
C ARG A 122 18.15 -4.51 1.01
N LEU A 123 17.20 -3.70 0.57
CA LEU A 123 17.18 -3.09 -0.77
C LEU A 123 18.13 -1.89 -0.92
N GLY A 124 18.76 -1.44 0.17
CA GLY A 124 19.66 -0.29 0.17
C GLY A 124 18.95 1.06 0.05
N LEU A 125 17.68 1.16 0.43
CA LEU A 125 16.87 2.37 0.24
C LEU A 125 17.41 3.59 0.98
N GLN A 126 18.13 3.41 2.09
CA GLN A 126 18.78 4.48 2.83
C GLN A 126 19.82 5.26 1.99
N ASN A 127 20.32 4.66 0.91
CA ASN A 127 21.28 5.27 -0.02
C ASN A 127 20.60 5.92 -1.23
N VAL A 128 19.30 5.65 -1.44
CA VAL A 128 18.53 6.12 -2.61
C VAL A 128 17.57 7.23 -2.20
N VAL A 129 16.94 7.11 -1.04
CA VAL A 129 15.93 8.07 -0.57
C VAL A 129 16.52 9.47 -0.41
N ARG A 130 15.86 10.45 -1.03
CA ARG A 130 16.22 11.86 -0.92
C ARG A 130 15.61 12.45 0.33
N VAL A 131 16.46 13.03 1.18
CA VAL A 131 16.11 13.66 2.45
C VAL A 131 16.82 15.01 2.57
N SER A 132 16.29 15.93 3.39
CA SER A 132 17.03 17.16 3.69
C SER A 132 18.30 16.89 4.50
N PRO A 133 19.27 17.81 4.52
CA PRO A 133 20.51 17.64 5.29
C PRO A 133 20.32 17.42 6.80
N LYS A 134 19.15 17.76 7.35
CA LYS A 134 18.81 17.61 8.78
C LYS A 134 18.11 16.28 9.10
N THR A 135 17.77 15.50 8.08
CA THR A 135 17.04 14.24 8.24
C THR A 135 17.99 13.08 7.95
N ASN A 136 18.04 12.10 8.85
CA ASN A 136 18.80 10.87 8.64
C ASN A 136 18.01 9.93 7.70
N SER A 137 18.57 9.58 6.55
CA SER A 137 17.95 8.66 5.59
C SER A 137 17.89 7.22 6.08
N SER A 138 18.70 6.85 7.07
CA SER A 138 18.78 5.49 7.63
C SER A 138 17.82 5.25 8.80
N THR A 139 17.02 6.25 9.21
CA THR A 139 15.99 6.06 10.23
C THR A 139 14.92 5.11 9.71
N SER A 140 14.51 4.14 10.53
CA SER A 140 13.52 3.11 10.17
C SER A 140 12.22 3.68 9.60
N SER A 141 11.72 4.79 10.13
CA SER A 141 10.51 5.46 9.61
C SER A 141 10.69 6.00 8.19
N VAL A 142 11.86 6.55 7.86
CA VAL A 142 12.19 7.06 6.52
C VAL A 142 12.31 5.89 5.53
N VAL A 143 13.05 4.85 5.93
CA VAL A 143 13.28 3.66 5.11
C VAL A 143 11.98 2.90 4.85
N CYS A 144 11.19 2.64 5.91
CA CYS A 144 9.90 1.98 5.78
C CYS A 144 8.91 2.82 4.96
N GLY A 145 8.88 4.15 5.15
CA GLY A 145 8.04 5.04 4.35
C GLY A 145 8.38 4.97 2.86
N ALA A 146 9.68 4.99 2.52
CA ALA A 146 10.14 4.82 1.15
C ALA A 146 9.80 3.42 0.59
N PHE A 147 9.99 2.36 1.39
CA PHE A 147 9.67 1.00 1.02
C PHE A 147 8.19 0.84 0.66
N ARG A 148 7.28 1.27 1.54
CA ARG A 148 5.83 1.26 1.28
C ARG A 148 5.50 2.08 0.03
N ALA A 149 6.10 3.26 -0.10
CA ALA A 149 5.85 4.13 -1.24
C ALA A 149 6.23 3.52 -2.60
N ILE A 150 7.20 2.60 -2.67
CA ILE A 150 7.50 1.86 -3.91
C ILE A 150 6.25 1.12 -4.38
N PHE A 151 5.59 0.36 -3.50
CA PHE A 151 4.43 -0.42 -3.89
C PHE A 151 3.19 0.45 -4.15
N GLY A 152 3.08 1.59 -3.47
CA GLY A 152 2.13 2.63 -3.85
C GLY A 152 2.39 3.17 -5.26
N ALA A 153 3.65 3.40 -5.63
CA ALA A 153 4.03 3.82 -6.98
C ALA A 153 3.72 2.74 -8.02
N VAL A 154 4.00 1.46 -7.75
CA VAL A 154 3.67 0.34 -8.67
C VAL A 154 2.16 0.25 -8.88
N ALA A 155 1.35 0.42 -7.82
CA ALA A 155 -0.10 0.39 -7.94
C ALA A 155 -0.64 1.53 -8.83
N LEU A 156 -0.03 2.72 -8.75
CA LEU A 156 -0.36 3.85 -9.61
C LEU A 156 0.11 3.66 -11.06
N ASP A 157 1.29 3.06 -11.24
CA ASP A 157 1.88 2.84 -12.57
C ASP A 157 1.12 1.78 -13.37
N THR A 158 0.62 0.75 -12.68
CA THR A 158 -0.20 -0.34 -13.28
C THR A 158 -1.70 -0.04 -13.28
N GLY A 159 -2.16 0.85 -12.40
CA GLY A 159 -3.59 1.03 -12.11
C GLY A 159 -4.23 -0.14 -11.33
N LYS A 160 -3.43 -1.05 -10.76
CA LYS A 160 -3.91 -2.29 -10.12
C LYS A 160 -3.18 -2.56 -8.80
N SER A 161 -3.92 -2.65 -7.71
CA SER A 161 -3.38 -3.00 -6.39
C SER A 161 -2.76 -4.40 -6.36
N ASP A 162 -3.34 -5.34 -7.10
CA ASP A 162 -2.93 -6.75 -7.08
C ASP A 162 -1.54 -6.94 -7.69
N ASP A 163 -1.22 -6.22 -8.77
CA ASP A 163 0.10 -6.25 -9.41
C ASP A 163 1.17 -5.75 -8.43
N ALA A 164 0.90 -4.64 -7.73
CA ALA A 164 1.79 -4.13 -6.69
C ALA A 164 1.95 -5.08 -5.50
N GLY A 165 0.86 -5.74 -5.09
CA GLY A 165 0.89 -6.79 -4.07
C GLY A 165 1.77 -7.97 -4.48
N ASN A 166 1.72 -8.40 -5.74
CA ASN A 166 2.56 -9.47 -6.27
C ASN A 166 4.05 -9.10 -6.26
N VAL A 167 4.39 -7.86 -6.68
CA VAL A 167 5.77 -7.34 -6.60
C VAL A 167 6.23 -7.32 -5.14
N PHE A 168 5.40 -6.84 -4.21
CA PHE A 168 5.71 -6.87 -2.78
C PHE A 168 5.99 -8.28 -2.27
N LEU A 169 5.12 -9.25 -2.56
CA LEU A 169 5.28 -10.63 -2.09
C LEU A 169 6.55 -11.29 -2.65
N ALA A 170 6.96 -10.93 -3.88
CA ALA A 170 8.23 -11.38 -4.46
C ALA A 170 9.44 -10.78 -3.73
N VAL A 171 9.40 -9.48 -3.45
CA VAL A 171 10.47 -8.74 -2.76
C VAL A 171 10.60 -9.18 -1.30
N HIS A 172 9.49 -9.24 -0.57
CA HIS A 172 9.41 -9.60 0.85
C HIS A 172 9.69 -11.10 1.07
N GLY A 173 9.21 -11.95 0.15
CA GLY A 173 9.40 -13.40 0.23
C GLY A 173 10.79 -13.87 -0.20
N GLY A 174 11.43 -13.31 -1.23
CA GLY A 174 12.61 -13.93 -1.84
C GLY A 174 12.36 -15.38 -2.31
N ALA A 175 13.37 -16.04 -2.88
CA ALA A 175 13.27 -17.38 -3.48
C ALA A 175 12.88 -18.53 -2.50
N GLY A 176 12.58 -18.24 -1.23
CA GLY A 176 12.16 -19.23 -0.22
C GLY A 176 11.33 -18.72 0.97
N GLY A 177 11.00 -17.42 1.06
CA GLY A 177 10.39 -16.82 2.27
C GLY A 177 8.87 -16.91 2.35
N ALA A 178 8.21 -17.36 1.28
CA ALA A 178 6.88 -17.97 1.40
C ALA A 178 6.85 -19.10 2.43
N LEU A 179 8.00 -19.72 2.73
CA LEU A 179 8.17 -20.78 3.72
C LEU A 179 8.68 -20.24 5.08
N SER A 180 9.39 -19.11 5.13
CA SER A 180 9.97 -18.56 6.37
C SER A 180 8.96 -17.81 7.24
N MET A 181 7.98 -17.11 6.62
CA MET A 181 6.90 -16.45 7.37
C MET A 181 6.07 -17.44 8.21
N PHE A 182 6.05 -18.72 7.83
CA PHE A 182 5.24 -19.75 8.49
C PHE A 182 6.01 -20.59 9.50
N LYS A 183 7.35 -20.57 9.51
CA LYS A 183 8.13 -21.42 10.42
C LYS A 183 8.21 -20.86 11.85
N SER A 184 7.95 -19.56 12.01
CA SER A 184 8.10 -18.86 13.30
C SER A 184 6.79 -18.59 14.05
N TYR A 185 5.62 -18.84 13.45
CA TYR A 185 4.33 -18.64 14.11
C TYR A 185 3.75 -19.97 14.58
N PRO A 186 3.98 -20.39 15.85
CA PRO A 186 3.27 -21.53 16.41
C PRO A 186 1.77 -21.23 16.37
N ARG A 187 0.97 -22.24 16.00
CA ARG A 187 -0.48 -22.20 16.21
C ARG A 187 -0.72 -21.95 17.70
N GLN A 188 -1.10 -20.73 18.09
CA GLN A 188 -1.68 -20.52 19.40
C GLN A 188 -3.08 -21.13 19.36
N GLY A 189 -3.35 -22.02 20.31
CA GLY A 189 -4.39 -23.04 20.21
C GLY A 189 -5.77 -22.47 19.87
N GLY A 190 -6.38 -23.03 18.82
CA GLY A 190 -7.81 -22.90 18.61
C GLY A 190 -8.55 -23.61 19.74
N SER A 191 -9.37 -22.88 20.49
CA SER A 191 -10.38 -23.49 21.36
C SER A 191 -11.26 -24.43 20.54
N PRO A 192 -11.52 -25.68 21.00
CA PRO A 192 -12.42 -26.58 20.32
C PRO A 192 -13.86 -26.15 20.62
N ALA A 193 -14.46 -25.33 19.76
CA ALA A 193 -15.85 -24.92 19.90
C ALA A 193 -16.66 -25.37 18.68
N MET A 194 -17.62 -26.27 18.97
CA MET A 194 -18.70 -26.78 18.12
C MET A 194 -18.37 -27.89 17.11
N ALA A 195 -18.03 -29.07 17.65
CA ALA A 195 -18.61 -30.30 17.14
C ALA A 195 -20.13 -30.25 17.36
N ARG A 196 -20.89 -29.87 16.33
CA ARG A 196 -22.36 -29.89 16.37
C ARG A 196 -22.81 -31.34 16.24
N GLY A 197 -23.28 -31.92 17.35
CA GLY A 197 -23.69 -33.31 17.48
C GLY A 197 -24.81 -33.70 16.51
N ARG A 198 -24.59 -34.80 15.79
CA ARG A 198 -25.69 -35.61 15.26
C ARG A 198 -26.14 -36.57 16.36
N SER A 199 -27.27 -36.22 16.96
CA SER A 199 -28.03 -37.09 17.87
C SER A 199 -28.30 -38.44 17.22
N GLN A 200 -27.87 -39.51 17.89
CA GLN A 200 -28.39 -40.86 17.70
C GLN A 200 -29.83 -40.88 18.19
N LEU A 201 -30.78 -41.19 17.30
CA LEU A 201 -32.08 -41.71 17.70
C LEU A 201 -32.15 -43.16 17.28
N GLN A 202 -31.87 -44.03 18.26
CA GLN A 202 -32.26 -45.43 18.27
C GLN A 202 -33.77 -45.47 18.54
N GLY A 203 -34.56 -46.06 17.64
CA GLY A 203 -36.01 -46.21 17.80
C GLY A 203 -36.50 -47.44 17.02
N GLY A 204 -37.12 -48.39 17.73
CA GLY A 204 -37.38 -49.75 17.29
C GLY A 204 -38.44 -49.92 16.19
N LEU A 205 -38.36 -51.10 15.56
CA LEU A 205 -39.34 -51.70 14.65
C LEU A 205 -40.72 -51.88 15.29
N VAL A 206 -41.78 -51.46 14.59
CA VAL A 206 -43.06 -52.20 14.44
C VAL A 206 -43.64 -51.83 13.06
N GLY A 207 -43.98 -52.85 12.26
CA GLY A 207 -44.42 -52.68 10.87
C GLY A 207 -45.90 -52.36 10.68
N ALA A 208 -46.24 -51.90 9.47
CA ALA A 208 -47.31 -52.45 8.62
C ALA A 208 -47.56 -51.56 7.39
N SER A 209 -47.92 -52.23 6.29
CA SER A 209 -48.78 -51.76 5.20
C SER A 209 -48.18 -50.96 4.04
N LYS A 210 -48.12 -51.69 2.91
CA LYS A 210 -48.07 -51.25 1.51
C LYS A 210 -48.94 -50.02 1.23
N LEU A 211 -48.41 -49.07 0.46
CA LEU A 211 -49.07 -48.55 -0.75
C LEU A 211 -48.04 -47.76 -1.59
N GLY A 212 -47.92 -48.10 -2.87
CA GLY A 212 -46.93 -47.54 -3.77
C GLY A 212 -47.22 -46.10 -4.22
N ARG A 213 -46.17 -45.32 -4.41
CA ARG A 213 -46.14 -44.13 -5.28
C ARG A 213 -44.73 -43.95 -5.85
N LYS A 214 -44.65 -43.80 -7.18
CA LYS A 214 -43.44 -43.55 -7.97
C LYS A 214 -42.74 -42.25 -7.51
N PRO A 215 -41.40 -42.17 -7.57
CA PRO A 215 -40.69 -40.92 -7.35
C PRO A 215 -40.77 -40.02 -8.60
N THR A 216 -41.39 -38.87 -8.45
CA THR A 216 -41.34 -37.77 -9.43
C THR A 216 -40.02 -37.03 -9.25
N VAL A 217 -39.22 -37.00 -10.32
CA VAL A 217 -38.00 -36.19 -10.43
C VAL A 217 -38.37 -34.71 -10.41
N ILE A 218 -37.97 -33.98 -9.37
CA ILE A 218 -38.03 -32.52 -9.34
C ILE A 218 -36.62 -31.99 -9.61
N GLN A 219 -36.35 -31.68 -10.88
CA GLN A 219 -35.27 -30.78 -11.28
C GLN A 219 -35.71 -29.34 -10.97
N LYS A 220 -35.09 -28.68 -9.99
CA LYS A 220 -35.30 -27.25 -9.73
C LYS A 220 -33.98 -26.50 -9.68
N LYS A 221 -33.57 -26.07 -10.87
CA LYS A 221 -33.08 -24.72 -11.24
C LYS A 221 -32.00 -24.10 -10.34
N LYS A 222 -30.75 -24.25 -10.76
CA LYS A 222 -29.63 -23.36 -10.40
C LYS A 222 -29.96 -21.95 -10.93
N ASN A 223 -30.41 -21.04 -10.08
CA ASN A 223 -30.35 -19.61 -10.36
C ASN A 223 -28.97 -19.13 -9.88
N SER A 224 -28.01 -19.14 -10.79
CA SER A 224 -26.74 -18.43 -10.61
C SER A 224 -26.95 -17.02 -11.15
N THR A 225 -27.33 -16.10 -10.27
CA THR A 225 -27.19 -14.68 -10.57
C THR A 225 -25.82 -14.28 -10.05
N MET A 226 -24.85 -14.27 -10.96
CA MET A 226 -23.56 -13.63 -10.77
C MET A 226 -23.82 -12.16 -10.48
N LEU A 227 -23.63 -11.74 -9.23
CA LEU A 227 -23.59 -10.32 -8.88
C LEU A 227 -22.31 -9.76 -9.49
N ASP A 228 -22.46 -9.12 -10.64
CA ASP A 228 -21.41 -8.40 -11.35
C ASP A 228 -21.12 -7.09 -10.59
N VAL A 229 -20.24 -7.19 -9.59
CA VAL A 229 -19.82 -6.08 -8.72
C VAL A 229 -19.09 -5.00 -9.53
N THR A 230 -18.68 -5.30 -10.76
CA THR A 230 -17.95 -4.39 -11.65
C THR A 230 -18.86 -3.35 -12.31
N LYS A 231 -20.19 -3.52 -12.28
CA LYS A 231 -21.14 -2.59 -12.91
C LYS A 231 -21.62 -1.44 -11.99
N LEU A 232 -21.38 -1.50 -10.68
CA LEU A 232 -21.87 -0.50 -9.72
C LEU A 232 -20.90 0.62 -9.39
N LEU A 233 -19.67 0.63 -9.95
CA LEU A 233 -18.67 1.67 -9.69
C LEU A 233 -18.41 2.63 -10.88
N PHE A 234 -19.18 2.54 -11.97
CA PHE A 234 -18.90 3.34 -13.18
C PHE A 234 -20.03 4.30 -13.64
N GLU A 235 -21.17 4.37 -12.94
CA GLU A 235 -22.27 5.30 -13.28
C GLU A 235 -22.40 6.46 -12.28
N SER A 236 -21.32 7.20 -12.02
CA SER A 236 -21.40 8.47 -11.27
C SER A 236 -20.50 9.59 -11.81
N SER A 237 -20.08 9.54 -13.08
CA SER A 237 -19.23 10.61 -13.66
C SER A 237 -19.67 11.14 -15.01
N LEU A 238 -20.95 11.00 -15.37
CA LEU A 238 -21.52 11.71 -16.52
C LEU A 238 -22.79 12.46 -16.11
N LEU A 239 -22.60 13.66 -15.56
CA LEU A 239 -23.55 14.75 -15.74
C LEU A 239 -22.81 15.94 -16.37
N PRO A 240 -23.31 16.51 -17.48
CA PRO A 240 -22.71 17.68 -18.09
C PRO A 240 -22.97 18.93 -17.24
N ASN A 241 -21.96 19.79 -17.15
CA ASN A 241 -22.03 21.14 -16.61
C ASN A 241 -23.09 21.95 -17.39
N PRO A 242 -24.10 22.57 -16.75
CA PRO A 242 -24.85 23.63 -17.40
C PRO A 242 -24.05 24.93 -17.30
N SER A 243 -23.72 25.48 -18.46
CA SER A 243 -23.27 26.85 -18.61
C SER A 243 -24.35 27.82 -18.14
N ILE A 244 -23.98 28.78 -17.29
CA ILE A 244 -24.28 30.23 -17.29
C ILE A 244 -23.61 30.84 -16.05
#